data_AF-A0A958QYU3-F1
#
_entry.id   AF-A0A958QYU3-F1
#
_cell.length_a   1.000
_cell.length_b   1.000
_cell.length_c   1.000
_cell.angle_alpha   90.00
_cell.angle_beta   90.00
_cell.angle_gamma   90.00
#
_symmetry.space_group_name_H-M   'P 1'
#
loop_
_entity.id
_entity.type
_entity.pdbx_description
1 polymer ?
#
loop_
_entity_poly.entity_id
_entity_poly.type
_entity_poly.pdbx_seq_one_letter_code
_entity_poly.pdbx_strand_id
1 'polypeptide(L)'
;MPSAQYFIFFLALVAVLSEKNVWADPPSEFYELPKVVAVQNRSYYLNHDLTVQAGWLPSDAFNKGYTLGLSYTTFFSDYLGWEVVNANYSFNSETNLKRDLLNNFGAAVENVGFDGILDFVTYYITTNIVYTPLYTKSLLFNKHITRGEVSFVFGLGGANFDTSGLRTLITAGLYLRFFTKPDTSWKFDFRNNLYFEKSLGAVNTISLMVAYSMQLGSPPPNLSSSEEIELQ
;
A
#
# COMPACT_ATOMS: atom_id res chain seq x y z
N MET A 1 13.53 -26.16 -25.65
CA MET A 1 12.37 -25.62 -26.40
C MET A 1 11.18 -25.48 -25.45
N PRO A 2 10.92 -24.29 -24.86
CA PRO A 2 9.84 -24.08 -23.91
C PRO A 2 8.80 -23.12 -24.50
N SER A 3 7.96 -23.58 -25.42
CA SER A 3 6.97 -22.72 -26.10
C SER A 3 5.50 -23.12 -25.83
N ALA A 4 5.24 -24.25 -25.17
CA ALA A 4 3.88 -24.74 -24.98
C ALA A 4 3.19 -24.23 -23.70
N GLN A 5 3.96 -23.86 -22.67
CA GLN A 5 3.41 -23.54 -21.34
C GLN A 5 2.84 -22.11 -21.24
N TYR A 6 3.40 -21.17 -22.01
CA TYR A 6 2.87 -19.80 -22.13
C TYR A 6 1.58 -19.72 -22.94
N PHE A 7 1.35 -20.69 -23.85
CA PHE A 7 0.16 -20.71 -24.70
C PHE A 7 -1.11 -21.11 -23.91
N ILE A 8 -0.95 -22.00 -22.92
CA ILE A 8 -2.07 -22.44 -22.06
C ILE A 8 -2.49 -21.35 -21.08
N PHE A 9 -1.54 -20.55 -20.57
CA PHE A 9 -1.86 -19.40 -19.71
C PHE A 9 -2.53 -18.25 -20.47
N PHE A 10 -2.16 -18.02 -21.74
CA PHE A 10 -2.80 -16.98 -22.55
C PHE A 10 -4.25 -17.35 -22.94
N LEU A 11 -4.51 -18.64 -23.19
CA LEU A 11 -5.86 -19.16 -23.44
C LEU A 11 -6.77 -19.07 -22.20
N ALA A 12 -6.23 -19.27 -20.99
CA ALA A 12 -6.99 -19.10 -19.76
C ALA A 12 -7.36 -17.62 -19.48
N LEU A 13 -6.45 -16.67 -19.77
CA LEU A 13 -6.72 -15.24 -19.59
C LEU A 13 -7.75 -14.70 -20.59
N VAL A 14 -7.72 -15.19 -21.85
CA VAL A 14 -8.73 -14.83 -22.86
C VAL A 14 -10.09 -15.47 -22.57
N ALA A 15 -10.14 -16.65 -21.96
CA ALA A 15 -11.39 -17.26 -21.52
C ALA A 15 -12.06 -16.46 -20.38
N VAL A 16 -11.29 -15.93 -19.42
CA VAL A 16 -11.82 -15.07 -18.35
C VAL A 16 -12.27 -13.70 -18.87
N LEU A 17 -11.66 -13.18 -19.95
CA LEU A 17 -12.07 -11.92 -20.59
C LEU A 17 -13.17 -12.09 -21.65
N SER A 18 -13.52 -13.32 -22.02
CA SER A 18 -14.53 -13.65 -23.05
C SER A 18 -15.83 -14.22 -22.47
N GLU A 19 -16.05 -14.14 -21.15
CA GLU A 19 -17.36 -14.43 -20.56
C GLU A 19 -18.35 -13.35 -20.99
N LYS A 20 -18.98 -13.56 -22.14
CA LYS A 20 -20.27 -12.97 -22.45
C LYS A 20 -21.22 -13.41 -21.35
N ASN A 21 -21.52 -12.48 -20.44
CA ASN A 21 -22.63 -12.44 -19.51
C ASN A 21 -23.54 -13.67 -19.56
N VAL A 22 -23.20 -14.72 -18.81
CA VAL A 22 -24.15 -15.77 -18.42
C VAL A 22 -24.95 -15.24 -17.23
N TRP A 23 -25.64 -14.13 -17.46
CA TRP A 23 -26.70 -13.65 -16.59
C TRP A 23 -27.98 -14.07 -17.30
N ALA A 24 -28.82 -14.82 -16.60
CA ALA A 24 -30.14 -15.16 -17.11
C ALA A 24 -30.86 -13.87 -17.50
N ASP A 25 -31.33 -13.78 -18.76
CA ASP A 25 -32.23 -12.70 -19.16
C ASP A 25 -33.48 -12.81 -18.28
N PRO A 26 -33.78 -11.80 -17.43
CA PRO A 26 -35.00 -11.82 -16.64
C PRO A 26 -36.19 -11.80 -17.61
N PRO A 27 -37.30 -12.51 -17.29
CA PRO A 27 -38.48 -12.54 -18.14
C PRO A 27 -38.97 -11.11 -18.44
N SER A 28 -39.32 -10.87 -19.71
CA SER A 28 -39.55 -9.56 -20.33
C SER A 28 -40.79 -8.78 -19.86
N GLU A 29 -41.32 -9.08 -18.68
CA GLU A 29 -42.58 -8.50 -18.17
C GLU A 29 -42.52 -8.11 -16.69
N PHE A 30 -41.39 -7.54 -16.25
CA PHE A 30 -41.39 -6.74 -15.02
C PHE A 30 -41.27 -5.27 -15.40
N TYR A 31 -42.18 -4.46 -14.86
CA TYR A 31 -42.13 -3.00 -14.91
C TYR A 31 -40.68 -2.51 -14.92
N GLU A 32 -40.28 -1.79 -15.97
CA GLU A 32 -39.05 -0.98 -15.98
C GLU A 32 -39.23 0.15 -14.97
N LEU A 33 -39.20 -0.19 -13.68
CA LEU A 33 -38.96 0.78 -12.63
C LEU A 33 -37.62 1.41 -12.99
N PRO A 34 -37.53 2.75 -13.12
CA PRO A 34 -36.25 3.40 -13.37
C PRO A 34 -35.31 2.89 -12.31
N LYS A 35 -34.24 2.19 -12.72
CA LYS A 35 -33.24 1.66 -11.81
C LYS A 35 -32.63 2.88 -11.13
N VAL A 36 -33.09 3.18 -9.92
CA VAL A 36 -32.54 4.24 -9.09
C VAL A 36 -31.17 3.76 -8.66
N VAL A 37 -30.17 4.02 -9.50
CA VAL A 37 -28.76 3.89 -9.14
C VAL A 37 -28.40 5.13 -8.34
N ALA A 38 -28.42 5.01 -7.02
CA ALA A 38 -27.85 6.02 -6.15
C ALA A 38 -26.32 5.96 -6.29
N VAL A 39 -25.76 6.76 -7.20
CA VAL A 39 -24.32 7.03 -7.24
C VAL A 39 -24.04 7.99 -6.08
N GLN A 40 -23.66 7.44 -4.92
CA GLN A 40 -23.29 8.25 -3.76
C GLN A 40 -21.86 8.78 -3.97
N ASN A 41 -21.73 10.10 -4.08
CA ASN A 41 -20.43 10.77 -4.11
C ASN A 41 -19.66 10.56 -2.79
N ARG A 42 -18.33 10.61 -2.85
CA ARG A 42 -17.49 10.54 -1.65
C ARG A 42 -17.82 11.72 -0.74
N SER A 43 -17.95 11.45 0.57
CA SER A 43 -18.32 12.48 1.54
C SER A 43 -17.13 13.27 2.06
N TYR A 44 -15.94 13.07 1.49
CA TYR A 44 -14.71 13.80 1.80
C TYR A 44 -13.97 14.06 0.49
N TYR A 45 -13.17 15.10 0.48
CA TYR A 45 -12.32 15.46 -0.63
C TYR A 45 -10.90 15.58 -0.12
N LEU A 46 -10.03 14.63 -0.46
CA LEU A 46 -8.62 14.68 -0.09
C LEU A 46 -7.88 15.58 -1.08
N ASN A 47 -7.13 16.55 -0.58
CA ASN A 47 -6.25 17.37 -1.43
C ASN A 47 -4.79 17.22 -0.97
N HIS A 48 -4.50 17.59 0.28
CA HIS A 48 -3.16 17.48 0.86
C HIS A 48 -3.23 16.59 2.09
N ASP A 49 -2.40 15.57 2.17
CA ASP A 49 -2.44 14.55 3.21
C ASP A 49 -1.05 14.37 3.80
N LEU A 50 -0.90 14.68 5.09
CA LEU A 50 0.31 14.47 5.86
C LEU A 50 0.14 13.22 6.70
N THR A 51 1.08 12.29 6.58
CA THR A 51 1.02 10.99 7.23
C THR A 51 2.22 10.79 8.13
N VAL A 52 1.98 10.31 9.35
CA VAL A 52 3.01 9.76 10.24
C VAL A 52 2.86 8.26 10.25
N GLN A 53 3.96 7.53 10.02
CA GLN A 53 3.93 6.08 9.90
C GLN A 53 4.97 5.43 10.79
N ALA A 54 4.59 4.29 11.37
CA ALA A 54 5.47 3.42 12.11
C ALA A 54 5.30 2.00 11.58
N GLY A 55 6.37 1.23 11.53
CA GLY A 55 6.27 -0.10 10.96
C GLY A 55 7.43 -1.00 11.23
N TRP A 56 7.42 -2.06 10.45
CA TRP A 56 8.35 -3.16 10.55
C TRP A 56 8.87 -3.48 9.15
N LEU A 57 10.20 -3.58 9.08
CA LEU A 57 10.97 -3.94 7.91
C LEU A 57 11.73 -5.25 8.23
N PRO A 58 11.14 -6.41 7.91
CA PRO A 58 11.86 -7.68 7.95
C PRO A 58 12.94 -7.69 6.86
N SER A 59 14.14 -7.18 7.17
CA SER A 59 15.26 -7.14 6.24
C SER A 59 15.89 -8.52 6.04
N ASP A 60 16.10 -9.29 7.12
CA ASP A 60 16.68 -10.65 7.09
C ASP A 60 16.39 -11.41 8.41
N ALA A 61 16.67 -12.71 8.48
CA ALA A 61 16.59 -13.54 9.69
C ALA A 61 17.50 -13.05 10.83
N PHE A 62 18.58 -12.34 10.48
CA PHE A 62 19.58 -11.85 11.43
C PHE A 62 19.31 -10.44 11.96
N ASN A 63 18.47 -9.65 11.28
CA ASN A 63 18.23 -8.25 11.64
C ASN A 63 16.74 -7.93 11.63
N LYS A 64 16.27 -7.25 12.67
CA LYS A 64 14.92 -6.70 12.75
C LYS A 64 14.99 -5.18 12.61
N GLY A 65 14.31 -4.62 11.62
CA GLY A 65 14.18 -3.17 11.45
C GLY A 65 12.80 -2.69 11.89
N TYR A 66 12.74 -1.75 12.82
CA TYR A 66 11.51 -0.98 13.09
C TYR A 66 11.62 0.37 12.40
N THR A 67 10.60 0.79 11.67
CA THR A 67 10.64 2.02 10.90
C THR A 67 9.77 3.10 11.53
N LEU A 68 10.23 4.34 11.45
CA LEU A 68 9.42 5.54 11.67
C LEU A 68 9.57 6.44 10.46
N GLY A 69 8.48 7.04 10.01
CA GLY A 69 8.49 7.84 8.81
C GLY A 69 7.39 8.88 8.72
N LEU A 70 7.54 9.72 7.71
CA LEU A 70 6.61 10.77 7.33
C LEU A 70 6.35 10.68 5.83
N SER A 71 5.13 10.95 5.42
CA SER A 71 4.81 11.14 4.01
C SER A 71 3.88 12.30 3.75
N TYR A 72 4.01 12.88 2.57
CA TYR A 72 3.15 13.95 2.10
C TYR A 72 2.61 13.58 0.72
N THR A 73 1.28 13.52 0.63
CA THR A 73 0.56 13.16 -0.59
C THR A 73 -0.35 14.29 -1.01
N THR A 74 -0.26 14.65 -2.29
CA THR A 74 -1.21 15.54 -2.94
C THR A 74 -2.12 14.73 -3.86
N PHE A 75 -3.44 14.94 -3.78
CA PHE A 75 -4.41 14.27 -4.62
C PHE A 75 -4.92 15.26 -5.68
N PHE A 76 -4.86 14.85 -6.94
CA PHE A 76 -5.34 15.66 -8.07
C PHE A 76 -6.81 15.34 -8.39
N SER A 77 -7.23 14.12 -8.04
CA SER A 77 -8.62 13.65 -8.14
C SER A 77 -8.89 12.64 -7.03
N ASP A 78 -10.15 12.20 -6.94
CA ASP A 78 -10.56 11.16 -6.01
C ASP A 78 -9.82 9.81 -6.24
N TYR A 79 -9.31 9.60 -7.45
CA TYR A 79 -8.67 8.34 -7.83
C TYR A 79 -7.15 8.43 -7.93
N LEU A 80 -6.60 9.62 -8.15
CA LEU A 80 -5.18 9.78 -8.46
C LEU A 80 -4.53 10.83 -7.55
N GLY A 81 -3.44 10.42 -6.92
CA GLY A 81 -2.57 11.29 -6.17
C GLY A 81 -1.10 11.02 -6.45
N TRP A 82 -0.28 11.91 -5.92
CA TRP A 82 1.16 11.86 -5.93
C TRP A 82 1.65 12.01 -4.49
N GLU A 83 2.23 10.93 -3.96
CA GLU A 83 3.02 10.96 -2.74
C GLU A 83 4.36 11.60 -3.10
N VAL A 84 4.45 12.91 -2.90
CA VAL A 84 5.60 13.72 -3.26
C VAL A 84 6.85 13.20 -2.57
N VAL A 85 6.72 12.89 -1.28
CA VAL A 85 7.79 12.33 -0.47
C VAL A 85 7.25 11.32 0.53
N ASN A 86 7.95 10.21 0.66
CA ASN A 86 7.78 9.21 1.71
C ASN A 86 9.17 8.89 2.25
N ALA A 87 9.46 9.37 3.46
CA ALA A 87 10.76 9.23 4.10
C ALA A 87 10.62 8.39 5.36
N ASN A 88 11.44 7.35 5.48
CA ASN A 88 11.44 6.45 6.62
C ASN A 88 12.86 6.23 7.11
N TYR A 89 13.01 6.22 8.42
CA TYR A 89 14.23 5.84 9.12
C TYR A 89 14.01 4.49 9.80
N SER A 90 14.99 3.61 9.73
CA SER A 90 14.94 2.26 10.31
C SER A 90 15.87 2.16 11.50
N PHE A 91 15.32 1.73 12.63
CA PHE A 91 16.03 1.34 13.83
C PHE A 91 16.24 -0.17 13.78
N ASN A 92 17.46 -0.58 13.45
CA ASN A 92 17.80 -1.99 13.27
C ASN A 92 18.41 -2.57 14.55
N SER A 93 18.02 -3.80 14.88
CA SER A 93 18.61 -4.59 15.97
C SER A 93 18.97 -5.98 15.46
N GLU A 94 20.17 -6.43 15.81
CA GLU A 94 20.60 -7.81 15.55
C GLU A 94 19.75 -8.80 16.36
N THR A 95 19.50 -9.99 15.80
CA THR A 95 18.83 -11.10 16.47
C THR A 95 19.83 -12.02 17.15
N ASN A 96 19.38 -12.75 18.19
CA ASN A 96 20.20 -13.75 18.87
C ASN A 96 20.59 -14.94 17.97
N LEU A 97 19.96 -15.10 16.80
CA LEU A 97 20.18 -16.23 15.90
C LEU A 97 21.64 -16.32 15.44
N LYS A 98 22.28 -15.17 15.16
CA LYS A 98 23.71 -15.09 14.81
C LYS A 98 24.59 -15.63 15.93
N ARG A 99 24.25 -15.30 17.18
CA ARG A 99 24.97 -15.75 18.37
C ARG A 99 24.75 -17.24 18.64
N ASP A 100 23.53 -17.74 18.42
CA ASP A 100 23.20 -19.15 18.62
C ASP A 100 23.84 -20.05 17.56
N LEU A 101 23.92 -19.61 16.30
CA LEU A 101 24.63 -20.34 15.22
C LEU A 101 26.12 -20.45 15.51
N LEU A 102 26.73 -19.35 15.97
CA LEU A 102 28.15 -19.36 16.34
C LEU A 102 28.40 -20.23 17.57
N ASN A 103 27.61 -20.07 18.63
CA ASN A 103 27.87 -20.71 19.92
C ASN A 103 27.47 -22.20 19.97
N ASN A 104 26.38 -22.59 19.30
CA ASN A 104 25.85 -23.95 19.39
C ASN A 104 26.24 -24.82 18.20
N PHE A 105 26.54 -24.22 17.04
CA PHE A 105 26.82 -24.97 15.82
C PHE A 105 28.21 -24.69 15.24
N GLY A 106 28.98 -23.75 15.82
CA GLY A 106 30.30 -23.37 15.30
C GLY A 106 30.25 -22.79 13.88
N ALA A 107 29.05 -22.46 13.38
CA ALA A 107 28.83 -21.94 12.04
C ALA A 107 28.90 -20.42 12.10
N ALA A 108 29.97 -19.85 11.55
CA ALA A 108 30.02 -18.42 11.29
C ALA A 108 29.00 -18.10 10.19
N VAL A 109 28.12 -17.14 10.47
CA VAL A 109 27.23 -16.59 9.44
C VAL A 109 28.06 -15.64 8.60
N GLU A 110 28.71 -16.18 7.57
CA GLU A 110 29.33 -15.37 6.55
C GLU A 110 28.27 -15.02 5.49
N ASN A 111 27.92 -13.73 5.44
CA ASN A 111 27.74 -13.01 4.18
C ASN A 111 26.64 -13.48 3.22
N VAL A 112 25.38 -13.16 3.57
CA VAL A 112 24.19 -13.31 2.68
C VAL A 112 23.54 -11.97 2.26
N GLY A 113 24.17 -10.83 2.54
CA GLY A 113 23.68 -9.51 2.11
C GLY A 113 24.50 -8.88 0.97
N PHE A 114 24.25 -7.59 0.71
CA PHE A 114 24.82 -6.82 -0.40
C PHE A 114 26.36 -6.90 -0.42
N ASP A 115 26.94 -7.24 -1.58
CA ASP A 115 28.38 -7.48 -1.77
C ASP A 115 28.99 -8.53 -0.82
N GLY A 116 28.18 -9.46 -0.33
CA GLY A 116 28.60 -10.47 0.64
C GLY A 116 28.85 -9.85 2.01
N ILE A 117 28.03 -8.91 2.46
CA ILE A 117 28.01 -8.42 3.84
C ILE A 117 26.56 -8.35 4.30
N LEU A 118 26.26 -8.84 5.51
CA LEU A 118 24.95 -8.65 6.13
C LEU A 118 24.69 -7.15 6.32
N ASP A 119 23.79 -6.60 5.51
CA ASP A 119 23.50 -5.18 5.51
C ASP A 119 22.00 -4.93 5.67
N PHE A 120 21.66 -3.77 6.23
CA PHE A 120 20.31 -3.38 6.56
C PHE A 120 20.05 -1.93 6.15
N VAL A 121 18.80 -1.66 5.77
CA VAL A 121 18.38 -0.31 5.39
C VAL A 121 18.44 0.59 6.62
N THR A 122 19.11 1.73 6.53
CA THR A 122 19.16 2.76 7.58
C THR A 122 18.06 3.79 7.39
N TYR A 123 17.86 4.24 6.15
CA TYR A 123 16.73 5.09 5.78
C TYR A 123 16.41 4.91 4.30
N TYR A 124 15.17 5.25 3.92
CA TYR A 124 14.78 5.31 2.51
C TYR A 124 13.82 6.47 2.27
N ILE A 125 13.92 7.03 1.07
CA ILE A 125 13.08 8.12 0.60
C ILE A 125 12.55 7.76 -0.78
N THR A 126 11.24 7.86 -0.97
CA THR A 126 10.57 7.56 -2.24
C THR A 126 9.59 8.65 -2.62
N THR A 127 9.26 8.69 -3.92
CA THR A 127 8.17 9.48 -4.48
C THR A 127 7.30 8.54 -5.31
N ASN A 128 5.98 8.62 -5.14
CA ASN A 128 5.08 7.56 -5.60
C ASN A 128 3.79 8.10 -6.20
N ILE A 129 3.31 7.42 -7.24
CA ILE A 129 1.95 7.58 -7.75
C ILE A 129 1.02 6.75 -6.88
N VAL A 130 -0.12 7.33 -6.53
CA VAL A 130 -1.15 6.74 -5.69
C VAL A 130 -2.43 6.61 -6.50
N TYR A 131 -2.93 5.39 -6.67
CA TYR A 131 -4.17 5.12 -7.39
C TYR A 131 -5.21 4.48 -6.46
N THR A 132 -6.39 5.07 -6.33
CA THR A 132 -7.43 4.69 -5.36
C THR A 132 -8.72 4.28 -6.07
N PRO A 133 -8.79 3.05 -6.62
CA PRO A 133 -9.94 2.59 -7.38
C PRO A 133 -11.14 2.22 -6.50
N LEU A 134 -10.90 1.78 -5.27
CA LEU A 134 -11.95 1.20 -4.43
C LEU A 134 -12.27 2.12 -3.25
N TYR A 135 -13.55 2.46 -3.15
CA TYR A 135 -14.15 3.12 -2.01
C TYR A 135 -15.14 2.18 -1.32
N THR A 136 -15.11 2.15 0.00
CA THR A 136 -15.90 1.24 0.82
C THR A 136 -16.62 2.01 1.92
N LYS A 137 -17.86 1.59 2.20
CA LYS A 137 -18.67 2.08 3.32
C LYS A 137 -19.11 0.85 4.10
N SER A 138 -18.71 0.77 5.35
CA SER A 138 -18.95 -0.39 6.22
C SER A 138 -19.62 0.07 7.50
N LEU A 139 -20.61 -0.70 7.96
CA LEU A 139 -21.28 -0.45 9.24
C LEU A 139 -20.60 -1.27 10.33
N LEU A 140 -19.82 -0.62 11.19
CA LEU A 140 -19.21 -1.25 12.35
C LEU A 140 -20.22 -1.31 13.50
N PHE A 141 -20.37 -2.50 14.09
CA PHE A 141 -21.23 -2.76 15.26
C PHE A 141 -22.69 -2.31 15.10
N ASN A 142 -23.22 -2.30 13.87
CA ASN A 142 -24.56 -1.82 13.53
C ASN A 142 -24.87 -0.37 13.96
N LYS A 143 -23.85 0.43 14.27
CA LYS A 143 -24.02 1.79 14.82
C LYS A 143 -23.10 2.83 14.22
N HIS A 144 -21.92 2.44 13.72
CA HIS A 144 -20.93 3.39 13.24
C HIS A 144 -20.59 3.14 11.77
N ILE A 145 -20.99 4.08 10.90
CA ILE A 145 -20.64 4.02 9.47
C ILE A 145 -19.19 4.47 9.32
N THR A 146 -18.32 3.52 9.02
CA THR A 146 -16.91 3.75 8.70
C THR A 146 -16.72 3.75 7.19
N ARG A 147 -15.84 4.62 6.72
CA ARG A 147 -15.48 4.72 5.30
C ARG A 147 -14.06 4.25 5.15
N GLY A 148 -13.76 3.58 4.03
CA GLY A 148 -12.42 3.12 3.76
C GLY A 148 -12.08 3.13 2.28
N GLU A 149 -10.78 3.07 2.00
CA GLU A 149 -10.25 3.05 0.65
C GLU A 149 -9.19 1.96 0.51
N VAL A 150 -9.10 1.41 -0.70
CA VAL A 150 -7.95 0.61 -1.11
C VAL A 150 -7.21 1.40 -2.16
N SER A 151 -5.94 1.69 -1.88
CA SER A 151 -5.09 2.44 -2.79
C SER A 151 -3.85 1.62 -3.13
N PHE A 152 -3.45 1.67 -4.39
CA PHE A 152 -2.21 1.12 -4.91
C PHE A 152 -1.17 2.22 -4.97
N VAL A 153 0.08 1.88 -4.66
CA VAL A 153 1.21 2.80 -4.66
C VAL A 153 2.30 2.22 -5.54
N PHE A 154 2.84 3.03 -6.43
CA PHE A 154 3.99 2.66 -7.26
C PHE A 154 4.93 3.84 -7.42
N GLY A 155 6.22 3.62 -7.27
CA GLY A 155 7.19 4.68 -7.46
C GLY A 155 8.62 4.25 -7.29
N LEU A 156 9.46 5.26 -7.06
CA LEU A 156 10.90 5.11 -7.09
C LEU A 156 11.56 6.03 -6.06
N GLY A 157 12.81 5.74 -5.75
CA GLY A 157 13.57 6.51 -4.79
C GLY A 157 14.94 5.94 -4.52
N GLY A 158 15.44 6.19 -3.32
CA GLY A 158 16.71 5.67 -2.86
C GLY A 158 16.65 5.22 -1.40
N ALA A 159 17.46 4.23 -1.09
CA ALA A 159 17.64 3.71 0.26
C ALA A 159 19.13 3.70 0.60
N ASN A 160 19.49 4.15 1.80
CA ASN A 160 20.84 4.05 2.30
C ASN A 160 20.97 2.81 3.17
N PHE A 161 21.95 1.98 2.85
CA PHE A 161 22.36 0.84 3.64
C PHE A 161 23.56 1.20 4.53
N ASP A 162 23.74 0.49 5.63
CA ASP A 162 24.74 0.83 6.65
C ASP A 162 26.17 0.67 6.11
N THR A 163 26.43 -0.42 5.38
CA THR A 163 27.77 -0.70 4.84
C THR A 163 27.87 -0.38 3.35
N SER A 164 26.88 -0.77 2.56
CA SER A 164 26.84 -0.62 1.11
C SER A 164 26.54 0.81 0.67
N GLY A 165 25.90 1.63 1.50
CA GLY A 165 25.55 3.03 1.20
C GLY A 165 24.30 3.17 0.32
N LEU A 166 24.22 4.24 -0.46
CA LEU A 166 23.01 4.59 -1.23
C LEU A 166 22.76 3.61 -2.39
N ARG A 167 21.50 3.17 -2.51
CA ARG A 167 20.99 2.31 -3.59
C ARG A 167 19.70 2.86 -4.16
N THR A 168 19.48 2.62 -5.44
CA THR A 168 18.21 2.94 -6.09
C THR A 168 17.15 1.93 -5.69
N LEU A 169 15.93 2.41 -5.56
CA LEU A 169 14.78 1.68 -5.06
C LEU A 169 13.60 1.90 -6.00
N ILE A 170 12.92 0.82 -6.36
CA ILE A 170 11.55 0.85 -6.89
C ILE A 170 10.63 0.28 -5.83
N THR A 171 9.51 0.95 -5.56
CA THR A 171 8.54 0.50 -4.57
C THR A 171 7.17 0.31 -5.21
N ALA A 172 6.50 -0.76 -4.81
CA ALA A 172 5.15 -1.08 -5.22
C ALA A 172 4.38 -1.64 -4.03
N GLY A 173 3.15 -1.21 -3.84
CA GLY A 173 2.40 -1.59 -2.66
C GLY A 173 0.93 -1.22 -2.73
N LEU A 174 0.28 -1.41 -1.60
CA LEU A 174 -1.07 -0.95 -1.37
C LEU A 174 -1.20 -0.45 0.06
N TYR A 175 -2.09 0.50 0.28
CA TYR A 175 -2.54 0.81 1.63
C TYR A 175 -4.07 0.73 1.73
N LEU A 176 -4.51 0.29 2.90
CA LEU A 176 -5.91 0.30 3.31
C LEU A 176 -6.13 1.50 4.21
N ARG A 177 -7.00 2.43 3.82
CA ARG A 177 -7.32 3.62 4.62
C ARG A 177 -8.68 3.44 5.28
N PHE A 178 -8.80 3.84 6.54
CA PHE A 178 -10.04 3.86 7.31
C PHE A 178 -10.22 5.24 7.94
N PHE A 179 -11.28 5.95 7.56
CA PHE A 179 -11.55 7.30 8.04
C PHE A 179 -12.22 7.28 9.42
N THR A 180 -11.63 8.03 10.36
CA THR A 180 -12.24 8.29 11.68
C THR A 180 -13.06 9.58 11.63
N LYS A 181 -12.60 10.58 10.87
CA LYS A 181 -13.31 11.82 10.56
C LYS A 181 -13.06 12.18 9.08
N PRO A 182 -13.76 13.18 8.51
CA PRO A 182 -13.49 13.62 7.13
C PRO A 182 -12.04 14.08 6.89
N ASP A 183 -11.33 14.52 7.92
CA ASP A 183 -9.97 15.08 7.87
C ASP A 183 -8.89 14.14 8.42
N THR A 184 -9.25 12.98 9.00
CA THR A 184 -8.29 12.10 9.67
C THR A 184 -8.60 10.63 9.42
N SER A 185 -7.54 9.84 9.22
CA SER A 185 -7.67 8.42 8.90
C SER A 185 -6.49 7.59 9.41
N TRP A 186 -6.75 6.31 9.61
CA TRP A 186 -5.73 5.29 9.82
C TRP A 186 -5.43 4.60 8.50
N LYS A 187 -4.15 4.26 8.27
CA LYS A 187 -3.72 3.50 7.11
C LYS A 187 -2.95 2.25 7.55
N PHE A 188 -3.19 1.14 6.86
CA PHE A 188 -2.34 -0.04 6.91
C PHE A 188 -1.64 -0.14 5.57
N ASP A 189 -0.34 0.08 5.55
CA ASP A 189 0.48 0.26 4.36
C ASP A 189 1.42 -0.93 4.19
N PHE A 190 1.32 -1.57 3.03
CA PHE A 190 2.04 -2.78 2.63
C PHE A 190 2.82 -2.46 1.37
N ARG A 191 4.14 -2.32 1.46
CA ARG A 191 4.98 -2.04 0.28
C ARG A 191 6.08 -3.06 0.11
N ASN A 192 6.31 -3.47 -1.12
CA ASN A 192 7.49 -4.20 -1.53
C ASN A 192 8.51 -3.20 -2.10
N ASN A 193 9.69 -3.18 -1.52
CA ASN A 193 10.81 -2.33 -1.87
C ASN A 193 11.85 -3.18 -2.59
N LEU A 194 12.08 -2.91 -3.87
CA LEU A 194 13.05 -3.58 -4.72
C LEU A 194 14.30 -2.70 -4.89
N TYR A 195 15.42 -3.15 -4.34
CA TYR A 195 16.72 -2.49 -4.42
C TYR A 195 17.55 -3.09 -5.56
N PHE A 196 18.23 -2.23 -6.31
CA PHE A 196 19.10 -2.67 -7.40
C PHE A 196 20.56 -2.64 -6.97
N GLU A 197 21.19 -3.82 -6.96
CA GLU A 197 22.60 -4.03 -6.65
C GLU A 197 23.39 -4.45 -7.89
N LYS A 198 24.69 -4.11 -7.91
CA LYS A 198 25.60 -4.54 -8.98
C LYS A 198 25.95 -6.03 -8.93
N SER A 199 26.05 -6.61 -7.73
CA SER A 199 26.51 -8.00 -7.51
C SER A 199 25.38 -9.02 -7.40
N LEU A 200 24.31 -8.69 -6.65
CA LEU A 200 23.19 -9.61 -6.38
C LEU A 200 21.99 -9.41 -7.33
N GLY A 201 22.02 -8.38 -8.16
CA GLY A 201 20.86 -8.00 -8.97
C GLY A 201 19.78 -7.33 -8.11
N ALA A 202 18.52 -7.74 -8.27
CA ALA A 202 17.39 -7.11 -7.60
C ALA A 202 17.05 -7.84 -6.29
N VAL A 203 17.16 -7.14 -5.16
CA VAL A 203 16.86 -7.64 -3.81
C VAL A 203 15.56 -6.99 -3.33
N ASN A 204 14.65 -7.76 -2.73
CA ASN A 204 13.35 -7.23 -2.31
C ASN A 204 13.20 -7.26 -0.78
N THR A 205 12.47 -6.29 -0.24
CA THR A 205 12.07 -6.26 1.17
C THR A 205 10.64 -5.78 1.31
N ILE A 206 9.85 -6.45 2.14
CA ILE A 206 8.48 -6.05 2.43
C ILE A 206 8.50 -5.10 3.63
N SER A 207 7.73 -4.02 3.54
CA SER A 207 7.48 -3.08 4.63
C SER A 207 6.01 -3.15 5.03
N LEU A 208 5.77 -3.29 6.33
CA LEU A 208 4.45 -3.33 6.95
C LEU A 208 4.33 -2.16 7.90
N MET A 209 3.42 -1.24 7.64
CA MET A 209 3.34 0.02 8.38
C MET A 209 1.91 0.30 8.80
N VAL A 210 1.76 0.86 9.99
CA VAL A 210 0.53 1.49 10.46
C VAL A 210 0.79 2.99 10.43
N ALA A 211 -0.15 3.73 9.85
CA ALA A 211 0.00 5.16 9.68
C ALA A 211 -1.24 5.91 10.14
N TYR A 212 -1.00 7.12 10.63
CA TYR A 212 -2.02 8.09 10.96
C TYR A 212 -1.91 9.27 10.01
N SER A 213 -3.03 9.60 9.37
CA SER A 213 -3.12 10.56 8.29
C SER A 213 -3.97 11.75 8.69
N MET A 214 -3.49 12.94 8.35
CA MET A 214 -4.17 14.21 8.59
C MET A 214 -4.24 14.98 7.28
N GLN A 215 -5.47 15.31 6.89
CA GLN A 215 -5.71 16.19 5.76
C GLN A 215 -5.35 17.63 6.14
N LEU A 216 -4.59 18.29 5.27
CA LEU A 216 -4.26 19.70 5.37
C LEU A 216 -5.20 20.53 4.47
N GLY A 217 -5.65 21.66 5.00
CA GLY A 217 -6.56 22.58 4.31
C GLY A 217 -8.00 22.52 4.82
N SER A 218 -8.87 23.37 4.28
CA SER A 218 -10.26 23.44 4.71
C SER A 218 -11.04 22.20 4.25
N PRO A 219 -11.80 21.53 5.14
CA PRO A 219 -12.77 20.55 4.70
C PRO A 219 -13.78 21.22 3.75
N PRO A 220 -14.26 20.53 2.71
CA PRO A 220 -15.31 21.09 1.87
C PRO A 220 -16.55 21.40 2.72
N PRO A 221 -17.39 22.38 2.31
CA PRO A 221 -18.65 22.67 2.99
C PRO A 221 -19.45 21.39 3.20
N ASN A 222 -19.89 21.15 4.43
CA ASN A 222 -20.69 19.97 4.80
C ASN A 222 -21.86 19.79 3.81
N LEU A 223 -21.90 18.67 3.10
CA LEU A 223 -23.10 18.20 2.37
C LEU A 223 -24.19 17.67 3.34
N SER A 224 -23.94 17.70 4.66
CA SER A 224 -24.86 17.17 5.67
C SER A 224 -26.18 17.95 5.77
N SER A 225 -26.27 19.17 5.24
CA SER A 225 -27.52 19.94 5.30
C SER A 225 -28.57 19.50 4.28
N SER A 226 -28.20 18.70 3.26
CA SER A 226 -29.15 18.22 2.25
C SER A 226 -29.66 16.80 2.53
N GLU A 227 -28.93 15.95 3.25
CA GLU A 227 -29.40 14.60 3.60
C GLU A 227 -30.37 14.59 4.81
N GLU A 228 -30.37 15.64 5.65
CA GLU A 228 -31.29 15.74 6.81
C GLU A 228 -32.70 16.22 6.42
N ILE A 229 -32.88 16.76 5.21
CA ILE A 229 -34.16 17.32 4.74
C ILE A 229 -35.03 16.28 4.01
N GLU A 230 -34.45 15.16 3.53
CA GLU A 230 -35.23 14.09 2.88
C GLU A 230 -35.74 12.99 3.84
N LEU A 231 -35.48 13.12 5.14
CA LEU A 231 -35.92 12.17 6.17
C LEU A 231 -36.91 12.76 7.20
N GLN A 232 -37.57 13.88 6.87
CA GLN A 232 -38.75 14.40 7.59
C GLN A 232 -39.97 14.40 6.68
#